data_AF-A0A316FVB7-F1
#
_entry.id   AF-A0A316FVB7-F1
#
_cell.length_a   1.000
_cell.length_b   1.000
_cell.length_c   1.000
_cell.angle_alpha   90.00
_cell.angle_beta   90.00
_cell.angle_gamma   90.00
#
_symmetry.space_group_name_H-M   'P 1'
#
loop_
_entity.id
_entity.type
_entity.pdbx_description
1 polymer ?
#
loop_
_entity_poly.entity_id
_entity_poly.type
_entity_poly.pdbx_seq_one_letter_code
_entity_poly.pdbx_strand_id
1 'polypeptide(L)'
;MLFPAATPAILSGLRLGLAQGWLFLVAAELIASSMGLGFLLIDSQNTGRTDVMLLAIILLALIGKLSDTLLGLVPQRVASP
;
A
#
# COMPACT_ATOMS: atom_id res chain seq x y z
N MET A 1 -25.86 21.46 -2.06
CA MET A 1 -25.70 21.03 -0.64
C MET A 1 -25.04 19.65 -0.48
N LEU A 2 -24.51 18.99 -1.53
CA LEU A 2 -23.94 17.63 -1.40
C LEU A 2 -22.40 17.56 -1.31
N PHE A 3 -21.68 18.64 -1.64
CA PHE A 3 -20.22 18.60 -1.83
C PHE A 3 -19.39 18.31 -0.56
N PRO A 4 -19.73 18.84 0.64
CA PRO A 4 -18.95 18.55 1.86
C PRO A 4 -19.21 17.17 2.45
N ALA A 5 -20.45 16.66 2.32
CA ALA A 5 -20.89 15.46 3.03
C ALA A 5 -20.42 14.16 2.35
N ALA A 6 -20.15 14.19 1.04
CA ALA A 6 -19.66 13.04 0.29
C ALA A 6 -18.13 12.84 0.39
N THR A 7 -17.38 13.87 0.77
CA THR A 7 -15.91 13.84 0.83
C THR A 7 -15.36 12.74 1.76
N PRO A 8 -15.92 12.53 2.98
CA PRO A 8 -15.46 11.47 3.88
C PRO A 8 -15.70 10.07 3.29
N ALA A 9 -16.87 9.83 2.67
CA ALA A 9 -17.23 8.55 2.09
C ALA A 9 -16.34 8.18 0.89
N ILE A 10 -16.02 9.15 0.04
CA ILE A 10 -15.11 8.96 -1.10
C ILE A 10 -13.70 8.62 -0.62
N LEU A 11 -13.20 9.32 0.42
CA LEU A 11 -11.89 9.02 1.01
C LEU A 11 -11.83 7.61 1.62
N SER A 12 -12.89 7.19 2.32
CA SER A 12 -12.99 5.82 2.83
C SER A 12 -12.98 4.78 1.70
N GLY A 13 -13.74 5.02 0.63
CA GLY A 13 -13.75 4.14 -0.55
C GLY A 13 -12.38 4.07 -1.24
N LEU A 14 -11.69 5.20 -1.36
CA LEU A 14 -10.36 5.27 -1.95
C LEU A 14 -9.30 4.54 -1.09
N ARG A 15 -9.39 4.66 0.23
CA ARG A 15 -8.54 3.92 1.18
C ARG A 15 -8.73 2.41 1.04
N LEU A 16 -9.98 1.95 0.99
CA LEU A 16 -10.28 0.53 0.79
C LEU A 16 -9.76 0.05 -0.58
N GLY A 17 -9.98 0.84 -1.63
CA GLY A 17 -9.49 0.53 -2.98
C GLY A 17 -7.96 0.45 -3.05
N LEU A 18 -7.25 1.35 -2.37
CA LEU A 18 -5.79 1.32 -2.32
C LEU A 18 -5.25 0.15 -1.49
N ALA A 19 -5.88 -0.19 -0.37
CA ALA A 19 -5.53 -1.39 0.39
C ALA A 19 -5.68 -2.66 -0.46
N GLN A 20 -6.79 -2.77 -1.21
CA GLN A 20 -7.03 -3.92 -2.09
C GLN A 20 -6.08 -3.93 -3.30
N GLY A 21 -5.84 -2.78 -3.92
CA GLY A 21 -4.90 -2.64 -5.04
C GLY A 21 -3.48 -2.99 -4.63
N TRP A 22 -3.07 -2.62 -3.42
CA TRP A 22 -1.78 -3.00 -2.84
C TRP A 22 -1.63 -4.52 -2.73
N LEU A 23 -2.63 -5.21 -2.21
CA LEU A 23 -2.63 -6.68 -2.12
C LEU A 23 -2.50 -7.34 -3.50
N PHE A 24 -3.25 -6.85 -4.49
CA PHE A 24 -3.16 -7.39 -5.85
C PHE A 24 -1.82 -7.11 -6.52
N LEU A 25 -1.25 -5.92 -6.32
CA LEU A 25 0.08 -5.59 -6.83
C LEU A 25 1.14 -6.54 -6.25
N VAL A 26 1.16 -6.72 -4.93
CA VAL A 26 2.10 -7.64 -4.27
C VAL A 26 1.89 -9.07 -4.72
N ALA A 27 0.63 -9.54 -4.83
CA ALA A 27 0.34 -10.86 -5.36
C ALA A 27 0.84 -11.05 -6.80
N ALA A 28 0.69 -10.04 -7.66
CA ALA A 28 1.22 -10.05 -9.02
C ALA A 28 2.75 -10.11 -9.04
N GLU A 29 3.42 -9.36 -8.15
CA GLU A 29 4.88 -9.42 -8.01
C GLU A 29 5.37 -10.81 -7.59
N LEU A 30 4.63 -11.50 -6.72
CA LEU A 30 5.02 -12.82 -6.21
C LEU A 30 4.84 -13.96 -7.22
N ILE A 31 3.88 -13.84 -8.15
CA ILE A 31 3.49 -14.94 -9.04
C ILE A 31 4.14 -14.83 -10.41
N ALA A 32 4.27 -13.62 -10.97
CA ALA A 32 4.57 -13.43 -12.38
C ALA A 32 5.65 -12.38 -12.67
N SER A 33 6.23 -11.76 -11.65
CA SER A 33 7.24 -10.72 -11.85
C SER A 33 8.66 -11.27 -11.71
N SER A 34 9.58 -10.70 -12.49
CA SER A 34 11.03 -10.91 -12.35
C SER A 34 11.74 -9.70 -11.71
N MET A 35 10.97 -8.75 -11.20
CA MET A 35 11.45 -7.55 -10.49
C MET A 35 10.42 -7.12 -9.43
N GLY A 36 10.83 -6.26 -8.50
CA GLY A 36 9.96 -5.75 -7.43
C GLY A 36 10.27 -6.33 -6.05
N LEU A 37 9.58 -5.83 -5.03
CA LEU A 37 9.86 -6.20 -3.63
C LEU A 37 9.32 -7.58 -3.29
N GLY A 38 8.15 -7.96 -3.83
CA GLY A 38 7.63 -9.32 -3.72
C GLY A 38 8.55 -10.34 -4.37
N PHE A 39 9.07 -10.03 -5.57
CA PHE A 39 10.06 -10.86 -6.24
C PHE A 39 11.34 -10.99 -5.39
N LEU A 40 11.90 -9.87 -4.90
CA LEU A 40 13.09 -9.87 -4.06
C LEU A 40 12.91 -10.68 -2.79
N LEU A 41 11.72 -10.67 -2.18
CA LEU A 41 11.40 -11.49 -1.00
C LEU A 41 11.56 -12.98 -1.31
N ILE A 42 10.98 -13.46 -2.41
CA ILE A 42 11.04 -14.87 -2.82
C ILE A 42 12.46 -15.25 -3.25
N ASP A 43 13.13 -14.39 -4.01
CA ASP A 43 14.52 -14.61 -4.46
C ASP A 43 15.49 -14.69 -3.27
N SER A 44 15.37 -13.78 -2.31
CA SER A 44 16.20 -13.79 -1.10
C SER A 44 15.89 -14.98 -0.18
N GLN A 45 14.65 -15.45 -0.14
CA GLN A 45 14.29 -16.72 0.52
C GLN A 45 14.98 -17.91 -0.16
N ASN A 46 14.93 -18.00 -1.49
CA ASN A 46 15.51 -19.11 -2.25
C ASN A 46 17.05 -19.13 -2.20
N THR A 47 17.68 -17.97 -2.11
CA THR A 47 19.15 -17.82 -2.03
C THR A 47 19.69 -17.86 -0.60
N GLY A 48 18.81 -17.95 0.42
CA GLY A 48 19.20 -17.96 1.83
C GLY A 48 19.71 -16.61 2.35
N ARG A 49 19.46 -15.52 1.65
CA ARG A 49 19.90 -14.16 1.99
C ARG A 49 18.93 -13.48 2.95
N THR A 50 18.98 -13.87 4.22
CA THR A 50 18.06 -13.39 5.26
C THR A 50 18.12 -11.88 5.49
N ASP A 51 19.29 -11.27 5.26
CA ASP A 51 19.51 -9.82 5.30
C ASP A 51 18.61 -9.09 4.28
N VAL A 52 18.60 -9.57 3.03
CA VAL A 52 17.78 -9.00 1.95
C VAL A 52 16.30 -9.32 2.17
N MET A 53 15.98 -10.52 2.65
CA MET A 53 14.61 -10.93 2.95
C MET A 53 13.97 -10.01 4.00
N LEU A 54 14.66 -9.75 5.10
CA LEU A 54 14.18 -8.82 6.14
C LEU A 54 14.02 -7.40 5.61
N LEU A 55 14.99 -6.92 4.82
CA LEU A 55 14.89 -5.61 4.20
C LEU A 55 13.66 -5.50 3.28
N ALA A 56 13.39 -6.51 2.46
CA ALA A 56 12.23 -6.56 1.58
C ALA A 56 10.91 -6.52 2.36
N ILE A 57 10.80 -7.28 3.47
CA ILE A 57 9.63 -7.25 4.36
C ILE A 57 9.41 -5.85 4.95
N ILE A 58 10.48 -5.23 5.47
CA ILE A 58 10.42 -3.90 6.08
C ILE A 58 9.98 -2.88 5.03
N LEU A 59 10.55 -2.91 3.82
CA LEU A 59 10.20 -2.01 2.73
C LEU A 59 8.73 -2.20 2.29
N LEU A 60 8.25 -3.43 2.15
CA LEU A 60 6.84 -3.71 1.85
C LEU A 60 5.91 -3.11 2.91
N ALA A 61 6.23 -3.30 4.19
CA ALA A 61 5.45 -2.73 5.29
C ALA A 61 5.50 -1.19 5.29
N LEU A 62 6.66 -0.60 5.03
CA LEU A 62 6.85 0.85 5.00
C LEU A 62 6.07 1.50 3.87
N ILE A 63 6.15 0.93 2.66
CA ILE A 63 5.44 1.47 1.47
C ILE A 63 3.93 1.27 1.62
N GLY A 64 3.47 0.12 2.13
CA GLY A 64 2.06 -0.09 2.42
C GLY A 64 1.53 0.96 3.42
N LYS A 65 2.26 1.18 4.52
CA LYS A 65 1.91 2.20 5.52
C LYS A 65 1.97 3.62 4.95
N LEU A 66 2.99 3.94 4.14
CA LEU A 66 3.14 5.24 3.51
C LEU A 66 1.96 5.51 2.58
N SER A 67 1.54 4.50 1.80
CA SER A 67 0.39 4.58 0.89
C SER A 67 -0.91 4.88 1.66
N ASP A 68 -1.13 4.23 2.80
CA ASP A 68 -2.29 4.51 3.68
C ASP A 68 -2.20 5.92 4.31
N THR A 69 -1.00 6.33 4.74
CA THR A 69 -0.77 7.64 5.38
C THR A 69 -0.96 8.79 4.39
N LEU A 70 -0.51 8.66 3.14
CA LEU A 70 -0.69 9.67 2.09
C LEU A 70 -2.17 9.97 1.84
N LEU A 71 -3.04 8.97 1.95
CA LEU A 71 -4.49 9.18 1.87
C LEU A 71 -5.06 9.85 3.12
N GLY A 72 -4.54 9.49 4.29
CA GLY A 72 -4.92 10.12 5.56
C GLY A 72 -4.50 11.59 5.66
N LEU A 73 -3.48 12.00 4.90
CA LEU A 73 -3.01 13.39 4.84
C LEU A 73 -3.90 14.29 3.98
N VAL A 74 -4.85 13.75 3.21
CA VAL A 74 -5.80 14.56 2.42
C VAL A 74 -6.64 15.38 3.41
N PRO A 75 -6.42 16.71 3.52
CA PRO A 75 -7.03 17.50 4.56
C PRO A 75 -8.54 17.54 4.32
N GLN A 76 -9.33 17.09 5.30
CA GLN A 76 -10.77 17.31 5.34
C GLN A 76 -11.05 18.80 5.61
N ARG A 77 -10.76 19.68 4.65
CA ARG A 77 -10.97 21.13 4.73
C ARG A 77 -12.44 21.53 4.56
N VAL A 78 -13.40 20.66 4.90
CA VAL A 78 -14.84 20.96 4.77
C VAL A 78 -15.69 20.41 5.92
N ALA A 79 -15.11 20.29 7.11
CA ALA A 79 -15.89 20.12 8.34
C ALA A 79 -15.39 21.12 9.39
N SER A 80 -15.84 22.36 9.26
CA SER A 80 -15.78 23.34 10.34
C SER A 80 -17.00 24.26 10.24
N PRO A 81 -17.58 24.62 11.37
CA PRO A 81 -18.36 23.83 12.32
C PRO A 81 -19.87 23.82 12.00
#